data_AF-A0A6B3HTP5-F1
#
_entry.id   AF-A0A6B3HTP5-F1
#
_cell.length_a   1.000
_cell.length_b   1.000
_cell.length_c   1.000
_cell.angle_alpha   90.00
_cell.angle_beta   90.00
_cell.angle_gamma   90.00
#
_symmetry.space_group_name_H-M   'P 1'
#
loop_
_entity.id
_entity.type
_entity.pdbx_description
1 polymer ?
#
loop_
_entity_poly.entity_id
_entity_poly.type
_entity_poly.pdbx_seq_one_letter_code
_entity_poly.pdbx_strand_id
1 'polypeptide(L)' 'HLLREASCSRDLLKAVGIGLPGLITPDRIFRDSIILPAWRNVDFQSLLQPRLGIPLVVDNDTTMAALGHMATIPKHQRPR' A
#
# COMPACT_ATOMS: atom_id res chain seq x y z
N HIS A 1 -14.97 5.81 -7.54
CA HIS A 1 -14.89 7.27 -7.59
C HIS A 1 -13.56 7.71 -8.20
N LEU A 2 -12.43 7.43 -7.54
CA LEU A 2 -11.08 7.82 -7.99
C LEU A 2 -10.74 7.55 -9.47
N LEU A 3 -10.95 6.33 -9.97
CA LEU A 3 -10.64 6.01 -11.38
C LEU A 3 -11.46 6.85 -12.37
N ARG A 4 -12.70 7.22 -12.00
CA ARG A 4 -13.53 8.10 -12.84
C ARG A 4 -12.99 9.53 -12.81
N GLU A 5 -12.61 10.03 -11.63
CA GLU A 5 -12.00 11.37 -11.49
C GLU A 5 -10.68 11.47 -12.26
N ALA A 6 -9.87 10.42 -12.22
CA ALA A 6 -8.61 10.33 -12.96
C ALA A 6 -8.80 10.00 -14.46
N SER A 7 -10.04 9.87 -14.95
CA SER A 7 -10.35 9.44 -16.33
C SER A 7 -9.59 8.18 -16.78
N CYS A 8 -9.35 7.25 -15.85
CA CYS A 8 -8.58 6.03 -16.08
C CYS A 8 -9.51 4.81 -16.17
N SER A 9 -9.34 3.97 -17.20
CA SER A 9 -10.03 2.68 -17.25
C SER A 9 -9.55 1.75 -16.14
N ARG A 10 -10.47 0.93 -15.62
CA ARG A 10 -10.16 -0.11 -14.63
C ARG A 10 -9.18 -1.16 -15.18
N ASP A 11 -9.17 -1.43 -16.48
CA ASP A 11 -8.29 -2.42 -17.11
C ASP A 11 -6.81 -2.00 -17.12
N LEU A 12 -6.55 -0.70 -16.95
CA LEU A 12 -5.21 -0.15 -16.82
C LEU A 12 -4.66 -0.28 -15.39
N LEU A 13 -5.52 -0.49 -14.39
CA LEU A 13 -5.09 -0.62 -13.00
C LEU A 13 -4.51 -2.02 -12.76
N LYS A 14 -3.19 -2.11 -12.58
CA LYS A 14 -2.47 -3.39 -12.45
C LYS A 14 -2.36 -3.90 -11.01
N ALA A 15 -2.32 -3.00 -10.03
CA ALA A 15 -2.19 -3.36 -8.63
C ALA A 15 -2.57 -2.16 -7.73
N VAL A 16 -2.71 -2.40 -6.43
CA VAL A 16 -2.90 -1.39 -5.39
C VAL A 16 -1.84 -1.56 -4.30
N GLY A 17 -1.16 -0.47 -3.94
CA GLY A 17 -0.34 -0.40 -2.74
C GLY A 17 -1.04 0.43 -1.66
N ILE A 18 -1.00 -0.02 -0.41
CA ILE A 18 -1.56 0.70 0.73
C ILE A 18 -0.44 0.96 1.75
N GLY A 19 -0.14 2.23 1.99
CA GLY A 19 0.69 2.67 3.11
C GLY A 19 -0.18 2.95 4.33
N LEU A 20 0.07 2.26 5.45
CA LEU A 20 -0.67 2.46 6.69
C LEU A 20 0.26 2.91 7.83
N PRO A 21 -0.19 3.85 8.68
CA PRO A 21 0.53 4.19 9.89
C PRO A 21 0.32 3.10 10.94
N GLY A 22 1.39 2.37 11.25
CA GLY A 22 1.34 1.28 12.21
C GLY A 22 2.43 0.25 12.01
N LEU A 23 2.43 -0.76 12.88
CA LEU A 23 3.31 -1.91 12.77
C LEU A 23 2.74 -2.89 11.74
N ILE A 24 3.44 -3.03 10.61
CA ILE A 24 3.17 -4.06 9.61
C ILE A 24 4.20 -5.17 9.76
N THR A 25 3.73 -6.40 9.86
CA THR A 25 4.60 -7.58 9.99
C THR A 25 5.21 -7.96 8.63
N PRO A 26 6.27 -8.78 8.59
CA PRO A 26 6.88 -9.23 7.33
C PRO A 26 5.92 -9.97 6.38
N ASP A 27 4.92 -10.66 6.92
CA ASP A 27 3.82 -11.32 6.20
C ASP A 27 2.68 -10.35 5.80
N ARG A 28 2.89 -9.04 5.92
CA ARG A 28 1.99 -7.96 5.48
C ARG A 28 0.69 -7.82 6.29
N ILE A 29 0.69 -8.29 7.53
CA ILE A 29 -0.43 -8.12 8.46
C ILE A 29 -0.28 -6.83 9.24
N PHE A 30 -1.36 -6.06 9.34
CA PHE A 30 -1.40 -4.91 10.24
C PHE A 30 -1.54 -5.41 11.67
N ARG A 31 -0.47 -5.26 12.47
CA ARG A 31 -0.45 -5.74 13.85
C ARG A 31 -1.22 -4.81 14.78
N ASP A 32 -0.83 -3.55 14.83
CA ASP A 32 -1.45 -2.48 15.61
C ASP A 32 -0.92 -1.09 15.22
N SER A 33 -1.55 -0.05 15.76
CA SER A 33 -1.13 1.34 15.64
C SER A 33 -1.67 2.16 16.80
N ILE A 34 -0.87 3.12 17.28
CA ILE A 34 -1.31 4.08 18.30
C ILE A 34 -2.40 5.00 17.75
N ILE A 35 -2.29 5.39 16.47
CA ILE A 35 -3.23 6.34 15.86
C ILE A 35 -4.47 5.67 15.27
N LEU A 36 -4.45 4.34 15.09
CA LEU A 36 -5.60 3.53 14.67
C LEU A 36 -5.92 2.46 15.74
N PRO A 37 -6.32 2.87 16.96
CA PRO A 37 -6.40 1.98 18.11
C PRO A 37 -7.48 0.89 18.00
N ALA A 38 -8.47 1.09 17.13
CA ALA A 38 -9.53 0.11 16.88
C ALA A 38 -9.07 -1.04 15.95
N TRP A 39 -7.91 -0.91 15.30
CA TRP A 39 -7.43 -1.91 14.35
C TRP A 39 -6.33 -2.75 15.01
N ARG A 40 -6.48 -4.08 14.96
CA ARG A 40 -5.51 -5.03 15.51
C ARG A 40 -5.57 -6.33 14.74
N ASN A 41 -4.40 -6.85 14.34
CA ASN A 41 -4.26 -8.10 13.56
C ASN A 41 -5.17 -8.15 12.32
N VAL A 42 -5.12 -7.12 11.48
CA VAL A 42 -5.96 -7.00 10.29
C VAL A 42 -5.20 -7.44 9.04
N ASP A 43 -5.72 -8.47 8.36
CA ASP A 43 -5.27 -8.87 7.03
C ASP A 43 -6.02 -8.08 5.95
N PHE A 44 -5.52 -6.88 5.64
CA PHE A 44 -6.11 -6.03 4.61
C PHE A 44 -6.05 -6.64 3.22
N GLN A 45 -5.03 -7.44 2.93
CA GLN A 45 -4.88 -8.05 1.62
C GLN A 45 -6.02 -9.05 1.38
N SER A 46 -6.25 -9.97 2.31
CA SER A 46 -7.36 -10.93 2.23
C SER A 46 -8.73 -10.26 2.21
N LEU A 47 -8.89 -9.13 2.93
CA LEU A 47 -10.16 -8.40 2.98
C LEU A 47 -10.47 -7.59 1.71
N LEU A 48 -9.45 -7.04 1.04
CA LEU A 48 -9.63 -6.07 -0.05
C LEU A 48 -9.32 -6.63 -1.43
N GLN A 49 -8.35 -7.54 -1.55
CA GLN A 49 -7.94 -8.10 -2.84
C GLN A 49 -9.11 -8.77 -3.59
N PRO A 50 -9.99 -9.59 -2.96
CA PRO A 50 -11.15 -10.17 -3.65
C PRO A 50 -12.16 -9.13 -4.14
N ARG A 51 -12.30 -8.01 -3.40
CA ARG A 51 -13.23 -6.93 -3.74
C ARG A 51 -12.69 -6.07 -4.89
N LEU A 52 -11.38 -5.93 -4.98
CA LEU A 52 -10.72 -5.12 -6.01
C LEU A 52 -10.44 -5.93 -7.28
N GLY A 53 -10.26 -7.26 -7.17
CA GLY A 53 -10.01 -8.16 -8.29
C GLY A 53 -8.60 -8.02 -8.90
N ILE A 54 -7.67 -7.37 -8.19
CA ILE A 54 -6.30 -7.08 -8.64
C ILE A 54 -5.32 -7.24 -7.48
N PRO A 55 -4.03 -7.52 -7.75
CA PRO A 55 -3.00 -7.63 -6.73
C PRO A 55 -2.98 -6.43 -5.78
N LEU A 56 -2.82 -6.70 -4.49
CA LEU A 56 -2.75 -5.68 -3.45
C LEU A 56 -1.61 -5.97 -2.48
N VAL A 57 -0.88 -4.95 -2.06
CA VAL A 57 0.15 -5.03 -1.02
C VAL A 57 -0.08 -3.95 0.04
N VAL A 58 0.17 -4.28 1.29
CA VAL A 58 0.12 -3.34 2.41
C VAL A 58 1.49 -3.25 3.06
N ASP A 59 1.89 -2.05 3.42
CA ASP A 59 3.14 -1.80 4.13
C ASP A 59 3.04 -0.55 5.01
N ASN A 60 4.06 -0.35 5.83
CA ASN A 60 4.18 0.84 6.66
C ASN A 60 4.30 2.10 5.77
N ASP A 61 3.61 3.16 6.17
CA ASP A 61 3.58 4.46 5.50
C ASP A 61 4.96 5.08 5.26
N THR A 62 5.87 5.03 6.24
CA THR A 62 7.24 5.55 6.09
C THR A 62 8.04 4.75 5.07
N THR A 63 7.84 3.42 5.03
CA THR A 63 8.46 2.55 4.02
C THR A 63 7.94 2.89 2.62
N MET A 64 6.63 3.08 2.47
CA MET A 64 6.03 3.48 1.20
C MET A 64 6.46 4.88 0.75
N ALA A 65 6.58 5.84 1.67
CA ALA A 65 7.09 7.17 1.38
C ALA A 65 8.55 7.10 0.89
N ALA A 66 9.39 6.30 1.55
CA ALA A 66 10.78 6.09 1.15
C ALA A 66 10.89 5.45 -0.25
N LEU A 67 10.10 4.39 -0.53
CA LEU A 67 10.04 3.79 -1.85
C LEU A 67 9.52 4.76 -2.92
N GLY A 68 8.50 5.55 -2.59
CA GLY A 68 7.95 6.57 -3.47
C GLY A 68 8.99 7.62 -3.85
N HIS A 69 9.75 8.12 -2.87
CA HIS A 69 10.87 9.03 -3.13
C HIS A 69 11.97 8.35 -3.94
N MET A 70 12.37 7.12 -3.59
CA MET A 70 13.37 6.37 -4.34
C MET A 70 12.95 6.11 -5.80
N ALA A 71 11.66 5.98 -6.08
CA ALA A 71 11.14 5.81 -7.43
C ALA A 71 11.35 7.07 -8.31
N THR A 72 11.42 8.27 -7.73
CA THR A 72 11.70 9.51 -8.46
C THR A 72 13.19 9.72 -8.71
N ILE A 73 14.06 9.04 -7.96
CA ILE A 73 15.52 9.12 -8.11
C ILE A 73 15.97 8.23 -9.29
N PRO A 74 16.83 8.74 -10.21
CA PRO A 74 17.45 7.93 -11.26
C PRO A 74 18.17 6.71 -10.68
N LYS A 75 18.05 5.54 -11.32
CA LYS A 75 18.58 4.28 -10.77
C LYS A 75 20.06 4.34 -10.37
N HIS A 76 20.89 5.07 -11.13
CA HIS A 76 22.33 5.22 -10.86
C HIS A 76 22.67 6.11 -9.66
N GLN A 77 21.68 6.81 -9.09
CA GLN A 77 21.82 7.72 -7.95
C GLN A 77 21.09 7.22 -6.69
N ARG A 78 20.46 6.05 -6.76
CA ARG A 78 19.72 5.50 -5.61
C ARG A 78 20.72 5.04 -4.54
N PRO A 79 20.42 5.30 -3.25
CA PRO A 79 21.19 4.73 -2.15
C PRO A 79 21.17 3.20 -2.24
N ARG A 80 22.29 2.58 -1.89
CA ARG A 80 22.42 1.11 -1.83
C ARG A 80 21.82 0.57 -0.55
#